data_AF-A0A7M4CBG7-F1
#
_entry.id   AF-A0A7M4CBG7-F1
#
_cell.length_a   1.000
_cell.length_b   1.000
_cell.length_c   1.000
_cell.angle_alpha   90.00
_cell.angle_beta   90.00
_cell.angle_gamma   90.00
#
_symmetry.space_group_name_H-M   'P 1'
#
loop_
_entity.id
_entity.type
_entity.pdbx_description
1 polymer ?
#
loop_
_entity_poly.entity_id
_entity_poly.type
_entity_poly.pdbx_seq_one_letter_code
_entity_poly.pdbx_strand_id
1 'polypeptide(L)'
;IHAYVRYKLREKYGDIVTEKGPIPAHLLGNMWAQTWNNIASFTLPYPNVEDVDITSEMLKQNYTPLKIFKTAENFFVSINLTAMPKSFWEKSILEKPADRELVCHASAWDFYNGKDFRIKQCTRVNIEDMTTAHHEMGHIEYHLQYKDKPVIYRSGANDGFHEAIGDLIALSFSSTKHLRKIGLLKSHTDDSRIVLNNLYKVGLDKIAFLPFGYLIDLWRWE
;
A
#
# COMPACT_ATOMS: atom_id res chain seq x y z
N ILE A 1 4.10 20.22 0.11
CA ILE A 1 5.01 19.09 0.40
C ILE A 1 6.43 19.31 -0.13
N HIS A 2 6.62 19.62 -1.42
CA HIS A 2 7.93 19.85 -2.05
C HIS A 2 8.85 20.79 -1.25
N ALA A 3 8.41 22.02 -0.95
CA ALA A 3 9.23 23.01 -0.25
C ALA A 3 9.66 22.55 1.17
N TYR A 4 8.75 21.89 1.90
CA TYR A 4 9.04 21.35 3.24
C TYR A 4 10.06 20.21 3.18
N VAL A 5 9.89 19.28 2.23
CA VAL A 5 10.85 18.19 2.00
C VAL A 5 12.21 18.74 1.58
N ARG A 6 12.25 19.73 0.68
CA ARG A 6 13.49 20.42 0.30
C ARG A 6 14.20 21.05 1.50
N TYR A 7 13.45 21.73 2.37
CA TYR A 7 13.98 22.28 3.62
C TYR A 7 14.59 21.18 4.52
N LYS A 8 13.88 20.08 4.75
CA LYS A 8 14.38 18.95 5.56
C LYS A 8 15.58 18.24 4.95
N LEU A 9 15.61 18.08 3.63
CA LEU A 9 16.76 17.53 2.91
C LEU A 9 17.98 18.47 3.04
N ARG A 10 17.77 19.79 2.99
CA ARG A 10 18.83 20.78 3.21
C ARG A 10 19.36 20.76 4.64
N GLU A 11 18.50 20.59 5.66
CA GLU A 11 18.95 20.38 7.05
C GLU A 11 19.89 19.16 7.18
N LYS A 12 19.66 18.10 6.39
CA LYS A 12 20.45 16.85 6.45
C LYS A 12 21.68 16.84 5.55
N TYR A 13 21.57 17.34 4.32
CA TYR A 13 22.57 17.22 3.27
C TYR A 13 23.28 18.54 2.92
N GLY A 14 22.90 19.64 3.55
CA GLY A 14 23.52 20.96 3.36
C GLY A 14 23.31 21.52 1.95
N ASP A 15 24.33 22.19 1.43
CA ASP A 15 24.24 23.01 0.21
C ASP A 15 24.04 22.24 -1.10
N ILE A 16 24.19 20.91 -1.08
CA ILE A 16 23.83 20.04 -2.21
C ILE A 16 22.34 20.22 -2.57
N VAL A 17 21.50 20.55 -1.58
CA VAL A 17 20.09 20.84 -1.77
C VAL A 17 19.90 22.35 -1.81
N THR A 18 19.61 22.87 -3.00
CA THR A 18 19.40 24.32 -3.19
C THR A 18 18.20 24.83 -2.38
N GLU A 19 18.29 26.05 -1.85
CA GLU A 19 17.20 26.63 -1.04
C GLU A 19 15.94 26.91 -1.86
N LYS A 20 16.12 27.32 -3.13
CA LYS A 20 15.04 27.79 -4.02
C LYS A 20 14.87 26.96 -5.30
N GLY A 21 15.82 26.10 -5.65
CA GLY A 21 15.79 25.30 -6.87
C GLY A 21 15.18 23.90 -6.69
N PRO A 22 15.33 23.04 -7.70
CA PRO A 22 14.86 21.65 -7.66
C PRO A 22 15.55 20.82 -6.58
N ILE A 23 14.90 19.75 -6.16
CA ILE A 23 15.49 18.72 -5.29
C ILE A 23 16.32 17.77 -6.16
N PRO A 24 17.56 17.41 -5.79
CA PRO A 24 18.30 16.34 -6.47
C PRO A 24 17.54 15.01 -6.39
N ALA A 25 17.23 14.41 -7.55
CA ALA A 25 16.31 13.27 -7.65
C ALA A 25 16.75 12.04 -6.82
N HIS A 26 18.06 11.81 -6.68
CA HIS A 26 18.61 10.67 -5.93
C HIS A 26 18.45 10.77 -4.41
N LEU A 27 17.93 11.88 -3.88
CA LEU A 27 17.78 12.12 -2.43
C LEU A 27 16.37 11.81 -1.88
N LEU A 28 15.45 11.34 -2.72
CA LEU A 28 14.04 11.15 -2.35
C LEU A 28 13.70 9.72 -1.91
N GLY A 29 14.70 8.87 -1.73
CA GLY A 29 14.54 7.53 -1.16
C GLY A 29 13.91 6.49 -2.10
N ASN A 30 13.69 6.85 -3.36
CA ASN A 30 13.21 5.97 -4.42
C ASN A 30 14.03 6.23 -5.69
N MET A 31 14.38 5.19 -6.45
CA MET A 31 15.23 5.28 -7.65
C MET A 31 14.70 6.30 -8.68
N TRP A 32 13.38 6.39 -8.82
CA TRP A 32 12.70 7.27 -9.76
C TRP A 32 12.14 8.53 -9.09
N ALA A 33 12.36 8.71 -7.79
CA ALA A 33 11.76 9.77 -6.98
C ALA A 33 10.22 9.84 -7.08
N GLN A 34 9.55 8.75 -7.46
CA GLN A 34 8.10 8.72 -7.67
C GLN A 34 7.30 8.69 -6.37
N THR A 35 7.88 8.12 -5.30
CA THR A 35 7.30 8.09 -3.94
C THR A 35 8.41 8.39 -2.93
N TRP A 36 8.07 9.11 -1.86
CA TRP A 36 9.06 9.68 -0.95
C TRP A 36 8.98 9.09 0.46
N ASN A 37 8.31 7.96 0.65
CA ASN A 37 8.06 7.37 1.97
C ASN A 37 9.35 7.02 2.73
N ASN A 38 10.39 6.60 2.00
CA ASN A 38 11.66 6.17 2.58
C ASN A 38 12.45 7.30 3.24
N ILE A 39 12.13 8.56 2.95
CA ILE A 39 12.74 9.72 3.65
C ILE A 39 11.91 10.19 4.86
N ALA A 40 10.77 9.54 5.16
CA ALA A 40 9.93 9.93 6.29
C ALA A 40 10.73 9.94 7.60
N SER A 41 11.61 8.96 7.82
CA SER A 41 12.40 8.75 9.05
C SER A 41 13.11 9.99 9.59
N PHE A 42 13.53 10.92 8.72
CA PHE A 42 14.22 12.16 9.13
C PHE A 42 13.50 13.44 8.68
N THR A 43 12.33 13.33 8.06
CA THR A 43 11.55 14.49 7.59
C THR A 43 10.23 14.67 8.34
N LEU A 44 9.92 13.82 9.33
CA LEU A 44 8.70 13.95 10.14
C LEU A 44 8.56 15.35 10.75
N PRO A 45 7.36 15.95 10.68
CA PRO A 45 7.03 17.17 11.43
C PRO A 45 7.29 17.03 12.93
N TYR A 46 6.96 15.86 13.51
CA TYR A 46 7.18 15.55 14.92
C TYR A 46 8.03 14.27 15.07
N PRO A 47 9.37 14.37 15.06
CA PRO A 47 10.25 13.19 15.06
C PRO A 47 10.27 12.43 16.40
N ASN A 48 9.94 13.10 17.51
CA ASN A 48 9.94 12.50 18.85
C ASN A 48 8.63 11.77 19.19
N VAL A 49 7.69 11.74 18.25
CA VAL A 49 6.40 11.07 18.42
C VAL A 49 6.51 9.71 17.75
N GLU A 50 6.29 8.65 18.55
CA GLU A 50 6.37 7.27 18.09
C GLU A 50 5.40 7.02 16.93
N ASP A 51 5.89 6.32 15.92
CA ASP A 51 5.11 6.00 14.74
C ASP A 51 4.05 4.92 15.01
N VAL A 52 3.02 4.89 14.17
CA VAL A 52 2.09 3.76 14.12
C VAL A 52 2.74 2.64 13.32
N ASP A 53 3.68 1.91 13.93
CA ASP A 53 4.21 0.66 13.38
C ASP A 53 3.56 -0.54 14.09
N ILE A 54 2.68 -1.22 13.37
CA ILE A 54 2.00 -2.42 13.85
C ILE A 54 2.85 -3.69 13.71
N THR A 55 4.02 -3.63 13.04
CA THR A 55 4.84 -4.81 12.73
C THR A 55 5.25 -5.57 14.00
N SER A 56 5.73 -4.85 15.00
CA SER A 56 6.10 -5.45 16.29
C SER A 56 4.91 -6.12 16.99
N GLU A 57 3.72 -5.53 16.87
CA GLU A 57 2.50 -6.10 17.45
C GLU A 57 2.00 -7.31 16.65
N MET A 58 2.08 -7.27 15.32
CA MET A 58 1.79 -8.41 14.44
C MET A 58 2.68 -9.62 14.77
N LEU A 59 3.99 -9.40 14.97
CA LEU A 59 4.93 -10.44 15.37
C LEU A 59 4.58 -11.00 16.76
N LYS A 60 4.28 -10.15 17.75
CA LYS A 60 3.83 -10.58 19.09
C LYS A 60 2.55 -11.41 19.04
N GLN A 61 1.65 -11.11 18.09
CA GLN A 61 0.41 -11.83 17.87
C GLN A 61 0.54 -13.00 16.88
N ASN A 62 1.77 -13.42 16.57
CA ASN A 62 2.10 -14.54 15.68
C ASN A 62 1.39 -14.44 14.33
N TYR A 63 1.44 -13.27 13.70
CA TYR A 63 0.98 -13.12 12.33
C TYR A 63 1.82 -13.94 11.37
N THR A 64 1.14 -14.56 10.41
CA THR A 64 1.71 -15.26 9.26
C THR A 64 1.18 -14.61 7.98
N PRO A 65 1.80 -14.84 6.81
CA PRO A 65 1.23 -14.42 5.54
C PRO A 65 -0.24 -14.81 5.37
N LEU A 66 -0.60 -16.05 5.73
CA LEU A 66 -2.00 -16.50 5.67
C LEU A 66 -2.91 -15.65 6.58
N LYS A 67 -2.48 -15.33 7.82
CA LYS A 67 -3.26 -14.50 8.75
C LYS A 67 -3.41 -13.06 8.25
N ILE A 68 -2.40 -12.53 7.55
CA ILE A 68 -2.48 -11.22 6.88
C ILE A 68 -3.63 -11.21 5.87
N PHE A 69 -3.65 -12.16 4.94
CA PHE A 69 -4.72 -12.23 3.93
C PHE A 69 -6.08 -12.55 4.54
N LYS A 70 -6.15 -13.36 5.60
CA LYS A 70 -7.41 -13.61 6.33
C LYS A 70 -7.93 -12.35 7.02
N THR A 71 -7.03 -11.51 7.54
CA THR A 71 -7.41 -10.23 8.12
C THR A 71 -7.91 -9.27 7.03
N ALA A 72 -7.29 -9.27 5.84
CA ALA A 72 -7.80 -8.55 4.69
C ALA A 72 -9.20 -9.04 4.27
N GLU A 73 -9.41 -10.36 4.13
CA GLU A 73 -10.73 -10.94 3.80
C GLU A 73 -11.81 -10.49 4.80
N ASN A 74 -11.50 -10.50 6.10
CA ASN A 74 -12.42 -10.05 7.13
C ASN A 74 -12.83 -8.57 6.97
N PHE A 75 -11.95 -7.71 6.45
CA PHE A 75 -12.30 -6.33 6.12
C PHE A 75 -13.40 -6.29 5.06
N PHE A 76 -13.20 -6.98 3.93
CA PHE A 76 -14.16 -7.02 2.82
C PHE A 76 -15.50 -7.63 3.24
N VAL A 77 -15.47 -8.75 3.96
CA VAL A 77 -16.68 -9.39 4.52
C VAL A 77 -17.41 -8.44 5.49
N SER A 78 -16.68 -7.63 6.27
CA SER A 78 -17.30 -6.69 7.22
C SER A 78 -18.11 -5.57 6.55
N ILE A 79 -17.83 -5.28 5.28
CA ILE A 79 -18.58 -4.33 4.45
C ILE A 79 -19.51 -5.03 3.45
N ASN A 80 -19.84 -6.30 3.73
CA ASN A 80 -20.79 -7.12 2.96
C ASN A 80 -20.33 -7.43 1.53
N LEU A 81 -19.02 -7.52 1.31
CA LEU A 81 -18.42 -8.06 0.09
C LEU A 81 -18.13 -9.57 0.20
N THR A 82 -17.59 -10.16 -0.86
CA THR A 82 -17.61 -11.61 -1.06
C THR A 82 -16.37 -12.27 -0.45
N ALA A 83 -16.56 -13.19 0.49
CA ALA A 83 -15.44 -14.00 1.00
C ALA A 83 -14.67 -14.70 -0.14
N MET A 84 -13.35 -14.83 0.01
CA MET A 84 -12.50 -15.42 -1.01
C MET A 84 -12.86 -16.90 -1.23
N PRO A 85 -12.99 -17.35 -2.49
CA PRO A 85 -13.36 -18.72 -2.79
C PRO A 85 -12.31 -19.71 -2.29
N LYS A 86 -12.70 -20.97 -2.05
CA LYS A 86 -11.78 -22.02 -1.59
C LYS A 86 -10.53 -22.16 -2.49
N SER A 87 -10.72 -22.06 -3.81
CA SER A 87 -9.66 -22.09 -4.82
C SER A 87 -8.60 -21.02 -4.62
N PHE A 88 -8.99 -19.83 -4.15
CA PHE A 88 -8.06 -18.73 -3.88
C PHE A 88 -7.04 -19.14 -2.82
N TRP A 89 -7.50 -19.72 -1.71
CA TRP A 89 -6.64 -20.14 -0.60
C TRP A 89 -5.75 -21.34 -0.95
N GLU A 90 -6.28 -22.27 -1.75
CA GLU A 90 -5.55 -23.48 -2.15
C GLU A 90 -4.45 -23.20 -3.19
N LYS A 91 -4.62 -22.17 -4.02
CA LYS A 91 -3.77 -21.98 -5.22
C LYS A 91 -2.97 -20.66 -5.26
N SER A 92 -3.28 -19.70 -4.40
CA SER A 92 -2.52 -18.45 -4.33
C SER A 92 -1.13 -18.69 -3.73
N ILE A 93 -0.16 -17.90 -4.17
CA ILE A 93 1.19 -17.87 -3.59
C ILE A 93 1.24 -16.66 -2.68
N LEU A 94 0.99 -16.89 -1.38
CA LEU A 94 0.92 -15.83 -0.36
C LEU A 94 2.25 -15.64 0.38
N GLU A 95 3.22 -16.53 0.18
CA GLU A 95 4.56 -16.50 0.77
C GLU A 95 5.58 -16.96 -0.27
N LYS A 96 6.84 -16.51 -0.18
CA LYS A 96 7.88 -16.95 -1.12
C LYS A 96 8.14 -18.46 -0.94
N PRO A 97 7.96 -19.29 -1.98
CA PRO A 97 8.31 -20.70 -1.90
C PRO A 97 9.83 -20.88 -1.74
N ALA A 98 10.26 -21.90 -1.00
CA ALA A 98 11.68 -22.24 -0.87
C ALA A 98 12.24 -23.02 -2.07
N ASP A 99 11.36 -23.60 -2.90
CA ASP A 99 11.70 -24.58 -3.93
C ASP A 99 11.94 -23.96 -5.32
N ARG A 100 11.68 -22.66 -5.50
CA ARG A 100 11.77 -22.00 -6.81
C ARG A 100 11.96 -20.49 -6.71
N GLU A 101 12.54 -19.92 -7.76
CA GLU A 101 12.56 -18.48 -7.94
C GLU A 101 11.21 -17.95 -8.42
N LEU A 102 10.87 -16.74 -7.98
CA LEU A 102 9.59 -16.11 -8.25
C LEU A 102 9.79 -14.60 -8.44
N VAL A 103 9.04 -14.00 -9.37
CA VAL A 103 8.87 -12.56 -9.41
C VAL A 103 8.04 -12.14 -8.19
N CYS A 104 8.68 -11.50 -7.21
CA CYS A 104 8.04 -11.18 -5.93
C CYS A 104 7.15 -9.93 -5.93
N HIS A 105 7.14 -9.15 -7.02
CA HIS A 105 6.21 -8.03 -7.16
C HIS A 105 4.77 -8.53 -7.03
N ALA A 106 3.98 -7.91 -6.16
CA ALA A 106 2.61 -8.32 -5.88
C ALA A 106 1.74 -8.20 -7.13
N SER A 107 0.73 -9.07 -7.25
CA SER A 107 -0.20 -9.08 -8.37
C SER A 107 -1.41 -9.96 -8.06
N ALA A 108 -2.57 -9.52 -8.54
CA ALA A 108 -3.83 -10.25 -8.55
C ALA A 108 -4.16 -10.77 -9.96
N TRP A 109 -4.80 -11.94 -10.01
CA TRP A 109 -4.99 -12.69 -11.26
C TRP A 109 -6.42 -13.21 -11.37
N ASP A 110 -7.09 -12.86 -12.47
CA ASP A 110 -8.30 -13.52 -12.97
C ASP A 110 -7.92 -14.54 -14.07
N PHE A 111 -8.33 -15.80 -13.91
CA PHE A 111 -8.10 -16.86 -14.90
C PHE A 111 -9.26 -17.00 -15.91
N TYR A 112 -10.18 -16.03 -15.94
CA TYR A 112 -11.28 -15.85 -16.88
C TYR A 112 -12.33 -16.96 -16.92
N ASN A 113 -12.24 -17.96 -16.05
CA ASN A 113 -13.21 -19.05 -15.94
C ASN A 113 -14.34 -18.78 -14.92
N GLY A 114 -14.32 -17.61 -14.26
CA GLY A 114 -15.30 -17.20 -13.25
C GLY A 114 -15.22 -17.99 -11.93
N LYS A 115 -14.15 -18.76 -11.71
CA LYS A 115 -13.98 -19.65 -10.54
C LYS A 115 -12.59 -19.58 -9.90
N ASP A 116 -11.57 -19.24 -10.67
CA ASP A 116 -10.16 -19.28 -10.26
C ASP A 116 -9.58 -17.87 -10.27
N PHE A 117 -9.32 -17.35 -9.07
CA PHE A 117 -8.76 -16.02 -8.82
C PHE A 117 -7.64 -16.19 -7.80
N ARG A 118 -6.50 -15.54 -8.01
CA ARG A 118 -5.30 -15.78 -7.19
C ARG A 118 -4.49 -14.53 -6.95
N ILE A 119 -3.79 -14.51 -5.82
CA ILE A 119 -2.72 -13.54 -5.56
C ILE A 119 -1.37 -14.23 -5.61
N LYS A 120 -0.37 -13.50 -6.11
CA LYS A 120 1.04 -13.88 -6.06
C LYS A 120 1.85 -12.77 -5.39
N GLN A 121 2.15 -12.94 -4.11
CA GLN A 121 2.89 -11.99 -3.28
C GLN A 121 3.89 -12.73 -2.36
N CYS A 122 5.15 -12.27 -2.33
CA CYS A 122 6.16 -12.77 -1.39
C CYS A 122 6.01 -12.06 -0.04
N THR A 123 4.91 -12.33 0.67
CA THR A 123 4.50 -11.57 1.85
C THR A 123 5.43 -11.81 3.03
N ARG A 124 5.85 -10.72 3.67
CA ARG A 124 6.57 -10.65 4.93
C ARG A 124 5.63 -10.11 6.00
N VAL A 125 5.93 -10.41 7.26
CA VAL A 125 5.10 -9.96 8.38
C VAL A 125 5.50 -8.53 8.77
N ASN A 126 4.92 -7.54 8.10
CA ASN A 126 5.10 -6.11 8.38
C ASN A 126 3.88 -5.30 7.89
N ILE A 127 3.82 -4.01 8.25
CA ILE A 127 2.72 -3.11 7.87
C ILE A 127 2.63 -2.85 6.35
N GLU A 128 3.77 -2.81 5.66
CA GLU A 128 3.85 -2.58 4.21
C GLU A 128 3.10 -3.70 3.46
N ASP A 129 3.51 -4.95 3.68
CA ASP A 129 2.96 -6.12 2.99
C ASP A 129 1.51 -6.41 3.45
N MET A 130 1.14 -6.01 4.68
CA MET A 130 -0.26 -6.03 5.16
C MET A 130 -1.14 -5.04 4.38
N THR A 131 -0.60 -3.85 4.08
CA THR A 131 -1.29 -2.83 3.27
C THR A 131 -1.41 -3.30 1.82
N THR A 132 -0.33 -3.86 1.26
CA THR A 132 -0.32 -4.46 -0.08
C THR A 132 -1.32 -5.62 -0.18
N ALA A 133 -1.43 -6.48 0.83
CA ALA A 133 -2.41 -7.57 0.81
C ALA A 133 -3.87 -7.07 0.70
N HIS A 134 -4.21 -5.93 1.32
CA HIS A 134 -5.52 -5.29 1.17
C HIS A 134 -5.71 -4.70 -0.24
N HIS A 135 -4.68 -4.08 -0.80
CA HIS A 135 -4.70 -3.56 -2.16
C HIS A 135 -4.95 -4.70 -3.17
N GLU A 136 -4.16 -5.77 -3.12
CA GLU A 136 -4.28 -6.90 -4.05
C GLU A 136 -5.61 -7.65 -3.90
N MET A 137 -6.12 -7.78 -2.67
CA MET A 137 -7.43 -8.40 -2.46
C MET A 137 -8.57 -7.51 -2.98
N GLY A 138 -8.37 -6.19 -3.06
CA GLY A 138 -9.30 -5.28 -3.75
C GLY A 138 -9.44 -5.61 -5.24
N HIS A 139 -8.35 -5.96 -5.91
CA HIS A 139 -8.39 -6.45 -7.30
C HIS A 139 -9.19 -7.75 -7.41
N ILE A 140 -8.97 -8.71 -6.49
CA ILE A 140 -9.71 -9.98 -6.48
C ILE A 140 -11.21 -9.76 -6.25
N GLU A 141 -11.59 -8.88 -5.32
CA GLU A 141 -12.99 -8.51 -5.12
C GLU A 141 -13.60 -7.91 -6.38
N TYR A 142 -12.90 -7.02 -7.06
CA TYR A 142 -13.36 -6.50 -8.35
C TYR A 142 -13.56 -7.64 -9.36
N HIS A 143 -12.62 -8.60 -9.41
CA HIS A 143 -12.75 -9.78 -10.26
C HIS A 143 -14.00 -10.62 -9.95
N LEU A 144 -14.28 -10.84 -8.67
CA LEU A 144 -15.45 -11.58 -8.21
C LEU A 144 -16.75 -10.88 -8.59
N GLN A 145 -16.82 -9.54 -8.48
CA GLN A 145 -18.05 -8.78 -8.74
C GLN A 145 -18.46 -8.77 -10.22
N TYR A 146 -17.52 -8.76 -11.16
CA TYR A 146 -17.84 -8.76 -12.58
C TYR A 146 -17.74 -10.13 -13.26
N LYS A 147 -17.49 -11.21 -12.51
CA LYS A 147 -17.15 -12.54 -13.06
C LYS A 147 -18.22 -13.11 -13.99
N ASP A 148 -19.47 -12.67 -13.87
CA ASP A 148 -20.59 -13.16 -14.69
C ASP A 148 -20.84 -12.29 -15.94
N LYS A 149 -20.09 -11.19 -16.12
CA LYS A 149 -20.10 -10.42 -17.37
C LYS A 149 -19.40 -11.20 -18.50
N PRO A 150 -19.71 -10.91 -19.78
CA PRO A 150 -18.91 -11.37 -20.91
C PRO A 150 -17.43 -11.00 -20.72
N VAL A 151 -16.51 -11.87 -21.11
CA VAL A 151 -15.06 -11.70 -20.88
C VAL A 151 -14.54 -10.34 -21.36
N ILE A 152 -15.04 -9.85 -22.48
CA ILE A 152 -14.68 -8.53 -23.05
C ILE A 152 -15.05 -7.33 -22.15
N TYR A 153 -15.91 -7.53 -21.15
CA TYR A 153 -16.34 -6.52 -20.19
C TYR A 153 -15.86 -6.82 -18.75
N ARG A 154 -14.92 -7.76 -18.57
CA ARG A 154 -14.32 -8.08 -17.27
C ARG A 154 -13.05 -7.26 -17.04
N SER A 155 -13.23 -5.95 -17.02
CA SER A 155 -12.20 -4.96 -16.68
C SER A 155 -12.82 -3.89 -15.79
N GLY A 156 -11.97 -3.04 -15.19
CA GLY A 156 -12.43 -1.78 -14.60
C GLY A 156 -13.14 -0.92 -15.66
N ALA A 157 -13.94 0.04 -15.20
CA ALA A 157 -14.58 1.02 -16.09
C ALA A 157 -13.55 1.80 -16.94
N ASN A 158 -12.36 1.98 -16.37
CA ASN A 158 -11.11 2.30 -17.04
C ASN A 158 -9.96 1.74 -16.17
N ASP A 159 -8.73 1.82 -16.67
CA ASP A 159 -7.55 1.25 -15.99
C ASP A 159 -7.35 1.82 -14.58
N GLY A 160 -7.72 3.09 -14.34
CA GLY A 160 -7.59 3.72 -13.02
C GLY A 160 -8.57 3.21 -11.97
N PHE A 161 -9.73 2.66 -12.38
CA PHE A 161 -10.70 2.13 -11.42
C PHE A 161 -10.19 0.88 -10.71
N HIS A 162 -9.42 0.04 -11.39
CA HIS A 162 -8.87 -1.18 -10.78
C HIS A 162 -7.95 -0.83 -9.62
N GLU A 163 -6.98 0.04 -9.86
CA GLU A 163 -6.02 0.50 -8.86
C GLU A 163 -6.68 1.30 -7.72
N ALA A 164 -7.67 2.14 -8.04
CA ALA A 164 -8.35 2.97 -7.05
C ALA A 164 -9.11 2.16 -5.98
N ILE A 165 -9.68 1.00 -6.34
CA ILE A 165 -10.38 0.16 -5.35
C ILE A 165 -9.40 -0.43 -4.34
N GLY A 166 -8.27 -0.98 -4.80
CA GLY A 166 -7.24 -1.52 -3.91
C GLY A 166 -6.73 -0.47 -2.92
N ASP A 167 -6.40 0.72 -3.44
CA ASP A 167 -5.87 1.83 -2.64
C ASP A 167 -6.88 2.43 -1.65
N LEU A 168 -8.16 2.50 -2.02
CA LEU A 168 -9.22 2.97 -1.12
C LEU A 168 -9.36 2.07 0.12
N ILE A 169 -9.31 0.75 -0.10
CA ILE A 169 -9.43 -0.23 0.98
C ILE A 169 -8.18 -0.21 1.85
N ALA A 170 -6.99 -0.17 1.24
CA ALA A 170 -5.73 -0.02 1.94
C ALA A 170 -5.73 1.22 2.85
N LEU A 171 -6.18 2.38 2.35
CA LEU A 171 -6.30 3.61 3.13
C LEU A 171 -7.23 3.46 4.35
N SER A 172 -8.37 2.79 4.15
CA SER A 172 -9.34 2.57 5.23
C SER A 172 -8.79 1.63 6.31
N PHE A 173 -8.09 0.57 5.90
CA PHE A 173 -7.40 -0.37 6.77
C PHE A 173 -6.33 0.34 7.62
N SER A 174 -5.50 1.19 7.00
CA SER A 174 -4.39 1.89 7.68
C SER A 174 -4.84 2.96 8.68
N SER A 175 -6.14 3.23 8.81
CA SER A 175 -6.64 4.18 9.81
C SER A 175 -6.38 3.69 11.23
N THR A 176 -5.94 4.59 12.11
CA THR A 176 -5.70 4.28 13.54
C THR A 176 -6.95 3.72 14.22
N LYS A 177 -8.13 4.22 13.85
CA LYS A 177 -9.43 3.72 14.31
C LYS A 177 -9.63 2.24 13.97
N HIS A 178 -9.31 1.84 12.73
CA HIS A 178 -9.43 0.44 12.31
C HIS A 178 -8.38 -0.43 13.01
N LEU A 179 -7.12 0.00 13.04
CA LEU A 179 -6.02 -0.73 13.68
C LEU A 179 -6.27 -0.99 15.18
N ARG A 180 -6.91 -0.04 15.90
CA ARG A 180 -7.38 -0.26 17.28
C ARG A 180 -8.48 -1.31 17.36
N LYS A 181 -9.47 -1.24 16.46
CA LYS A 181 -10.60 -2.18 16.42
C LYS A 181 -10.15 -3.63 16.24
N ILE A 182 -9.11 -3.85 15.43
CA ILE A 182 -8.53 -5.19 15.19
C ILE A 182 -7.41 -5.55 16.17
N GLY A 183 -7.15 -4.71 17.18
CA GLY A 183 -6.18 -4.98 18.25
C GLY A 183 -4.71 -4.85 17.85
N LEU A 184 -4.40 -4.23 16.70
CA LEU A 184 -3.02 -3.99 16.25
C LEU A 184 -2.44 -2.66 16.75
N LEU A 185 -3.30 -1.76 17.27
CA LEU A 185 -2.88 -0.51 17.90
C LEU A 185 -3.48 -0.39 19.30
N LYS A 186 -2.65 -0.27 20.33
CA LYS A 186 -3.07 -0.24 21.76
C LYS A 186 -3.42 1.15 22.28
N SER A 187 -2.87 2.21 21.70
CA SER A 187 -3.14 3.59 22.15
C SER A 187 -4.60 3.95 21.89
N HIS A 188 -5.29 4.52 22.89
CA HIS A 188 -6.70 4.91 22.81
C HIS A 188 -6.91 6.42 22.53
N THR A 189 -5.83 7.21 22.49
CA THR A 189 -5.90 8.66 22.29
C THR A 189 -5.42 9.04 20.88
N ASP A 190 -6.17 9.94 20.24
CA ASP A 190 -5.76 10.57 18.99
C ASP A 190 -4.88 11.79 19.29
N ASP A 191 -3.56 11.56 19.35
CA ASP A 191 -2.59 12.65 19.38
C ASP A 191 -2.55 13.32 18.01
N SER A 192 -2.86 14.61 17.95
CA SER A 192 -2.86 15.40 16.71
C SER A 192 -1.50 15.39 16.00
N ARG A 193 -0.40 15.19 16.74
CA ARG A 193 0.95 15.07 16.20
C ARG A 193 1.15 13.75 15.46
N ILE A 194 0.60 12.64 15.99
CA ILE A 194 0.57 11.35 15.29
C ILE A 194 -0.25 11.47 14.02
N VAL A 195 -1.42 12.11 14.09
CA VAL A 195 -2.27 12.35 12.93
C VAL A 195 -1.54 13.15 11.85
N LEU A 196 -0.83 14.23 12.24
CA LEU A 196 -0.05 15.02 11.27
C LEU A 196 1.09 14.21 10.65
N ASN A 197 1.83 13.42 11.45
CA ASN A 197 2.87 12.52 10.94
C ASN A 197 2.29 11.50 9.95
N ASN A 198 1.11 10.93 10.23
CA ASN A 198 0.43 9.99 9.34
C ASN A 198 0.00 10.66 8.03
N LEU A 199 -0.66 11.82 8.10
CA LEU A 199 -1.05 12.59 6.90
C LEU A 199 0.17 12.99 6.07
N TYR A 200 1.27 13.35 6.73
CA TYR A 200 2.53 13.67 6.07
C TYR A 200 3.08 12.47 5.28
N LYS A 201 3.06 11.26 5.87
CA LYS A 201 3.47 10.02 5.18
C LYS A 201 2.58 9.69 3.99
N VAL A 202 1.26 9.79 4.16
CA VAL A 202 0.32 9.64 3.04
C VAL A 202 0.62 10.66 1.95
N GLY A 203 0.98 11.89 2.31
CA GLY A 203 1.41 12.91 1.36
C GLY A 203 2.71 12.54 0.60
N LEU A 204 3.70 11.99 1.30
CA LEU A 204 4.96 11.53 0.68
C LEU A 204 4.74 10.40 -0.32
N ASP A 205 3.68 9.62 -0.16
CA ASP A 205 3.30 8.57 -1.10
C ASP A 205 2.43 9.13 -2.22
N LYS A 206 1.22 9.57 -1.85
CA LYS A 206 0.12 9.83 -2.79
C LYS A 206 0.24 11.19 -3.47
N ILE A 207 0.65 12.24 -2.75
CA ILE A 207 0.77 13.60 -3.34
C ILE A 207 2.06 13.73 -4.14
N ALA A 208 3.16 13.15 -3.67
CA ALA A 208 4.43 13.15 -4.39
C ALA A 208 4.37 12.38 -5.72
N PHE A 209 3.53 11.33 -5.80
CA PHE A 209 3.36 10.53 -7.01
C PHE A 209 2.62 11.26 -8.14
N LEU A 210 1.65 12.14 -7.83
CA LEU A 210 0.84 12.83 -8.83
C LEU A 210 1.65 13.50 -9.96
N PRO A 211 2.67 14.35 -9.69
CA PRO A 211 3.47 14.95 -10.76
C PRO A 211 4.30 13.91 -11.53
N PHE A 212 4.76 12.83 -10.89
CA PHE A 212 5.52 11.78 -11.57
C PHE A 212 4.64 10.98 -12.54
N GLY A 213 3.48 10.50 -12.07
CA GLY A 213 2.53 9.77 -12.91
C GLY A 213 2.09 10.59 -14.12
N TYR A 214 1.79 11.88 -13.91
CA TYR A 214 1.47 12.81 -15.01
C TYR A 214 2.63 12.97 -16.00
N LEU A 215 3.86 13.18 -15.50
CA LEU A 215 5.03 13.42 -16.35
C LEU A 215 5.38 12.22 -17.23
N ILE A 216 5.31 10.99 -16.70
CA ILE A 216 5.66 9.78 -17.47
C ILE A 216 4.68 9.57 -18.63
N ASP A 217 3.39 9.75 -18.40
CA ASP A 217 2.40 9.59 -19.47
C ASP A 217 2.49 10.72 -20.50
N LEU A 218 2.78 11.96 -20.06
CA LEU A 218 3.06 13.05 -20.99
C LEU A 218 4.28 12.75 -21.86
N TRP A 219 5.37 12.30 -21.25
CA TRP A 219 6.63 11.97 -21.96
C TRP A 219 6.47 10.80 -22.94
N ARG A 220 5.65 9.80 -22.62
CA ARG A 220 5.40 8.66 -23.52
C ARG A 220 4.52 9.03 -24.71
N TRP A 221 3.72 10.08 -24.58
CA TRP A 221 2.82 10.53 -25.64
C TRP A 221 3.54 11.45 -26.64
N GLU A 222 4.42 12.33 -26.17
CA GLU A 222 5.28 13.16 -27.02
C GLU A 222 6.31 12.34 -27.83
#